data_AF-A0A7X3VTZ6-F1
#
_entry.id   AF-A0A7X3VTZ6-F1
#
_cell.length_a   1.000
_cell.length_b   1.000
_cell.length_c   1.000
_cell.angle_alpha   90.00
_cell.angle_beta   90.00
_cell.angle_gamma   90.00
#
_symmetry.space_group_name_H-M   'P 1'
#
loop_
_entity.id
_entity.type
_entity.pdbx_description
1 polymer ?
#
loop_
_entity_poly.entity_id
_entity_poly.type
_entity_poly.pdbx_seq_one_letter_code
_entity_poly.pdbx_strand_id
1 'polypeptide(L)' 'MEGRRKQGEIVGVRFTPSGKVYFFSPGNVVVSVGDRVEVETDIGYREGTVVIAPDQVRYADLKGGLDTVVRKIE' A
#
# COMPACT_ATOMS: atom_id res chain seq x y z
N MET A 1 -23.03 -9.94 11.26
CA MET A 1 -22.44 -9.42 10.01
C MET A 1 -20.94 -9.52 10.18
N GLU A 2 -20.41 -10.69 9.85
CA GLU A 2 -19.02 -11.04 10.13
C GLU A 2 -18.11 -10.25 9.18
N GLY A 3 -17.18 -9.50 9.76
CA GLY A 3 -16.22 -8.68 9.04
C GLY A 3 -15.53 -9.51 7.97
N ARG A 4 -15.80 -9.15 6.71
CA ARG A 4 -15.11 -9.68 5.53
C ARG A 4 -13.63 -9.44 5.79
N ARG A 5 -12.90 -10.48 6.19
CA ARG A 5 -11.43 -10.44 6.24
C ARG A 5 -11.01 -10.02 4.83
N LYS A 6 -10.63 -8.75 4.66
CA LYS A 6 -10.20 -8.22 3.36
C LYS A 6 -8.82 -8.80 3.08
N GLN A 7 -8.83 -10.05 2.67
CA GLN A 7 -7.67 -10.75 2.18
C GLN A 7 -7.48 -10.28 0.73
N GLY A 8 -6.54 -9.35 0.52
CA GLY A 8 -6.02 -9.07 -0.81
C GLY A 8 -6.22 -7.67 -1.38
N GLU A 9 -6.46 -6.65 -0.56
CA GLU A 9 -6.30 -5.26 -1.05
C GLU A 9 -4.81 -4.92 -1.15
N ILE A 10 -4.41 -4.31 -2.26
CA ILE A 10 -3.03 -3.95 -2.55
C ILE A 10 -2.99 -2.54 -3.08
N VAL A 11 -2.18 -1.72 -2.44
CA VAL A 11 -1.94 -0.34 -2.87
C VAL A 11 -0.57 -0.22 -3.51
N GLY A 12 -0.51 0.57 -4.57
CA GLY A 12 0.77 0.94 -5.19
C GLY A 12 1.24 2.27 -4.64
N VAL A 13 2.43 2.30 -4.05
CA VAL A 13 3.05 3.49 -3.47
C VAL A 13 4.33 3.82 -4.26
N ARG A 14 4.55 5.11 -4.47
CA ARG A 14 5.73 5.64 -5.15
C ARG A 14 6.45 6.63 -4.24
N PHE A 15 7.77 6.49 -4.14
CA PHE A 15 8.60 7.35 -3.29
C PHE A 15 9.15 8.59 -4.01
N THR A 16 9.16 8.59 -5.36
CA THR A 16 9.64 9.71 -6.17
C THR A 16 8.78 9.88 -7.43
N PRO A 17 8.65 11.09 -8.01
CA PRO A 17 7.81 11.33 -9.19
C PRO A 17 8.16 10.51 -10.45
N SER A 18 9.40 10.01 -10.54
CA SER A 18 9.90 9.18 -11.66
C SER A 18 10.33 7.78 -11.23
N GLY A 19 10.12 7.39 -9.96
CA GLY A 19 10.57 6.11 -9.40
C GLY A 19 9.72 4.89 -9.79
N LYS A 20 10.10 3.72 -9.29
CA LYS A 20 9.28 2.50 -9.40
C LYS A 20 8.09 2.56 -8.45
N VAL A 21 6.99 1.89 -8.84
CA VAL A 21 5.86 1.64 -7.94
C VAL A 21 6.15 0.37 -7.15
N TYR A 22 5.96 0.45 -5.84
CA TYR A 22 6.08 -0.67 -4.92
C TYR A 22 4.71 -0.98 -4.35
N PHE A 23 4.46 -2.24 -4.04
CA PHE A 23 3.14 -2.70 -3.59
C PHE A 23 3.16 -2.97 -2.11
N PHE A 24 2.10 -2.52 -1.43
CA PHE A 24 1.95 -2.65 0.02
C PHE A 24 0.54 -3.13 0.36
N SER A 25 0.41 -3.77 1.51
CA SER A 25 -0.89 -4.06 2.11
C SER A 25 -1.40 -2.79 2.84
N PRO A 26 -2.59 -2.27 2.53
CA PRO A 26 -3.17 -1.14 3.25
C PRO A 26 -3.67 -1.54 4.65
N GLY A 27 -3.82 -2.84 4.94
CA GLY A 27 -4.35 -3.32 6.21
C GLY A 27 -5.75 -2.75 6.50
N ASN A 28 -5.85 -1.93 7.56
CA ASN A 28 -7.08 -1.22 7.93
C ASN A 28 -7.04 0.28 7.57
N VAL A 29 -5.98 0.75 6.90
CA VAL A 29 -5.80 2.16 6.55
C VAL A 29 -6.58 2.46 5.28
N VAL A 30 -7.53 3.39 5.36
CA VAL A 30 -8.26 3.88 4.19
C VAL A 30 -7.39 4.89 3.46
N VAL A 31 -6.98 4.54 2.23
CA VAL A 31 -6.12 5.38 1.38
C VAL A 31 -6.68 5.47 -0.03
N SER A 32 -6.43 6.60 -0.68
CA SER A 32 -6.82 6.87 -2.07
C SER A 32 -5.63 7.36 -2.88
N VAL A 33 -5.73 7.28 -4.22
CA VAL A 33 -4.69 7.82 -5.11
C VAL A 33 -4.48 9.31 -4.82
N GLY A 34 -3.22 9.70 -4.66
CA GLY A 34 -2.80 11.05 -4.27
C GLY A 34 -2.50 11.21 -2.77
N ASP A 35 -2.94 10.28 -1.93
CA ASP A 35 -2.65 10.32 -0.50
C ASP A 35 -1.16 10.07 -0.22
N ARG A 36 -0.57 10.85 0.70
CA ARG A 36 0.75 10.54 1.27
C ARG A 36 0.59 9.52 2.39
N VAL A 37 1.50 8.56 2.43
CA VAL A 37 1.45 7.42 3.36
C VAL A 37 2.83 7.13 3.91
N GLU A 38 2.87 6.69 5.16
CA GLU A 38 4.05 6.09 5.78
C GLU A 38 3.94 4.58 5.63
N VAL A 39 4.97 3.95 5.08
CA VAL A 39 5.07 2.50 4.93
C VAL A 39 6.26 1.98 5.72
N GLU A 40 6.13 0.77 6.27
CA GLU A 40 7.22 0.06 6.92
C GLU A 40 7.87 -0.86 5.89
N THR A 41 9.19 -0.77 5.76
CA THR A 41 10.01 -1.63 4.88
C THR A 41 11.09 -2.30 5.72
N ASP A 42 11.77 -3.31 5.19
CA ASP A 42 12.89 -4.00 5.86
C ASP A 42 14.00 -3.06 6.40
N ILE A 43 14.13 -1.86 5.83
CA ILE A 43 15.13 -0.85 6.21
C ILE A 43 14.54 0.31 7.03
N GLY A 44 13.27 0.19 7.46
CA GLY A 44 12.56 1.16 8.30
C GLY A 44 11.41 1.87 7.59
N TYR A 45 10.96 2.97 8.20
CA TYR A 45 9.80 3.74 7.74
C TYR A 45 10.16 4.65 6.56
N ARG A 46 9.28 4.70 5.57
CA ARG A 46 9.42 5.57 4.40
C ARG A 46 8.11 6.25 4.06
N GLU A 47 8.20 7.49 3.62
CA GLU A 47 7.06 8.23 3.09
C GLU A 47 6.97 8.10 1.58
N GLY A 48 5.79 7.79 1.06
CA GLY A 48 5.49 7.81 -0.36
C GLY A 48 4.08 8.30 -0.66
N THR A 49 3.72 8.30 -1.94
CA THR A 49 2.39 8.69 -2.41
C THR A 49 1.69 7.50 -3.05
N VAL A 50 0.42 7.31 -2.74
CA VAL A 50 -0.43 6.28 -3.35
C VAL A 50 -0.69 6.65 -4.81
N VAL A 51 -0.34 5.75 -5.72
CA VAL A 51 -0.52 5.91 -7.17
C VAL A 51 -1.41 4.83 -7.78
N ILE A 52 -1.71 3.76 -7.02
CA ILE A 52 -2.64 2.70 -7.42
C ILE A 52 -3.57 2.41 -6.24
N ALA A 53 -4.88 2.36 -6.51
CA ALA A 53 -5.91 2.13 -5.50
C ALA A 53 -5.97 0.66 -5.04
N PRO A 54 -6.42 0.39 -3.78
CA PRO A 54 -6.39 -0.93 -3.14
C PRO A 54 -7.10 -2.06 -3.91
N ASP A 55 -8.11 -1.73 -4.72
CA ASP A 55 -8.94 -2.70 -5.45
C ASP A 55 -8.39 -3.06 -6.85
N GLN A 56 -7.32 -2.41 -7.31
CA GLN A 56 -6.84 -2.56 -8.70
C GLN A 56 -5.83 -3.69 -8.90
N VAL A 57 -5.29 -4.26 -7.83
CA VAL A 57 -4.23 -5.28 -7.89
C VAL A 57 -4.62 -6.49 -7.07
N ARG A 58 -4.51 -7.69 -7.65
CA ARG A 58 -4.80 -8.94 -6.96
C ARG A 58 -3.52 -9.52 -6.36
N TYR A 59 -3.62 -10.07 -5.15
CA TYR A 59 -2.47 -10.66 -4.44
C TYR A 59 -1.78 -11.81 -5.17
N ALA A 60 -2.55 -12.56 -5.96
CA ALA A 60 -2.02 -13.67 -6.76
C ALA A 60 -0.97 -13.24 -7.80
N ASP A 61 -0.96 -11.96 -8.20
CA ASP A 61 -0.02 -11.43 -9.19
C ASP A 61 1.33 -11.01 -8.59
N LEU A 62 1.44 -10.99 -7.25
CA LEU A 62 2.65 -10.58 -6.55
C LEU A 62 3.46 -11.77 -6.05
N LYS A 63 4.77 -11.75 -6.34
CA LYS A 63 5.73 -12.75 -5.85
C LYS A 63 6.47 -12.19 -4.63
N GLY A 64 6.11 -12.65 -3.42
CA GLY A 64 6.78 -12.29 -2.17
C GLY A 64 5.82 -11.88 -1.06
N GLY A 65 6.34 -11.67 0.14
CA GLY A 65 5.61 -11.02 1.23
C GLY A 65 5.41 -9.53 0.92
N LEU A 66 4.27 -8.99 1.32
CA LEU A 66 3.98 -7.57 1.18
C LEU A 66 4.35 -6.82 2.46
N ASP A 67 5.14 -5.76 2.29
CA ASP A 67 5.28 -4.70 3.28
C ASP A 67 3.92 -4.01 3.53
N THR A 68 3.80 -3.28 4.65
CA THR A 68 2.50 -2.75 5.11
C THR A 68 2.48 -1.23 5.17
N VAL A 69 1.34 -0.64 4.84
CA VAL A 69 1.06 0.78 5.11
C VAL A 69 0.79 0.96 6.59
N VAL A 70 1.54 1.85 7.23
CA VAL A 70 1.43 2.14 8.65
C VAL A 70 0.28 3.13 8.88
N ARG A 71 0.28 4.24 8.14
CA ARG A 71 -0.73 5.31 8.25
C ARG A 71 -0.70 6.25 7.07
N LYS A 72 -1.79 7.01 6.91
CA LYS A 72 -1.85 8.21 6.06
C LYS A 72 -1.14 9.37 6.77
N ILE A 73 -0.39 10.16 6.00
CA ILE A 73 0.27 11.38 6.47
C ILE A 73 -0.29 12.55 5.66
N GLU A 74 -0.65 13.65 6.34
CA GLU A 74 -1.19 14.87 5.71
C GLU A 74 -0.06 15.83 5.31
#